data_AF-A0A838EMQ6-F1
#
_entry.id   AF-A0A838EMQ6-F1
#
_cell.length_a   1.000
_cell.length_b   1.000
_cell.length_c   1.000
_cell.angle_alpha   90.00
_cell.angle_beta   90.00
_cell.angle_gamma   90.00
#
_symmetry.space_group_name_H-M   'P 1'
#
loop_
_entity.id
_entity.type
_entity.pdbx_description
1 polymer ?
#
loop_
_entity_poly.entity_id
_entity_poly.type
_entity_poly.pdbx_seq_one_letter_code
_entity_poly.pdbx_strand_id
1 'polypeptide(L)'
;MNQPPDIQQIHDLAAQIEALDSTAMEQARMRQEVLTKPAGSLGRLEALAIQIAGITRQVTPVIERKVVIVMAGDHGVTAEGVSAYPSAVTAQMVHNFLHGGAAINALARQAKAKVVIVDVGVATELHSPDLVERKVAYGTANMAIGPAMTQEQMLAAISAGIDTLEAQALQGIELVATGEMGIGNTTAASAITAAILQLPVAQVTGRGTGLDDEQLAHKVRIIERALTTNMPDAHNPLDVLAKVGGLEIAGLVGVLLAAG
;
A
#
# COMPACT_ATOMS: atom_id res chain seq x y z
N MET A 1 -15.04 -4.84 -18.26
CA MET A 1 -13.78 -4.76 -17.49
C MET A 1 -12.71 -4.39 -18.49
N ASN A 2 -12.02 -3.26 -18.26
CA ASN A 2 -10.86 -2.93 -19.06
C ASN A 2 -9.82 -4.03 -18.85
N GLN A 3 -9.08 -4.37 -19.91
CA GLN A 3 -7.96 -5.29 -19.81
C GLN A 3 -6.93 -4.71 -18.82
N PRO A 4 -6.33 -5.51 -17.92
CA PRO A 4 -5.32 -4.99 -17.01
C PRO A 4 -4.19 -4.34 -17.81
N PRO A 5 -3.58 -3.26 -17.28
CA PRO A 5 -2.54 -2.54 -18.00
C PRO A 5 -1.35 -3.45 -18.25
N ASP A 6 -0.67 -3.28 -19.37
CA ASP A 6 0.64 -3.89 -19.58
C ASP A 6 1.75 -3.10 -18.85
N ILE A 7 2.97 -3.63 -18.87
CA ILE A 7 4.12 -3.01 -18.22
C ILE A 7 4.40 -1.60 -18.78
N GLN A 8 4.24 -1.40 -20.09
CA GLN A 8 4.49 -0.11 -20.71
C GLN A 8 3.47 0.92 -20.22
N GLN A 9 2.20 0.55 -20.13
CA GLN A 9 1.15 1.41 -19.61
C GLN A 9 1.37 1.82 -18.15
N ILE A 10 1.94 0.93 -17.31
CA ILE A 10 2.34 1.29 -15.94
C ILE A 10 3.47 2.30 -15.93
N HIS A 11 4.48 2.13 -16.80
CA HIS A 11 5.56 3.12 -16.93
C HIS A 11 5.07 4.46 -17.47
N ASP A 12 4.16 4.44 -18.44
CA ASP A 12 3.56 5.64 -19.02
C ASP A 12 2.71 6.40 -17.99
N LEU A 13 1.97 5.68 -17.13
CA LEU A 13 1.23 6.27 -16.01
C LEU A 13 2.19 6.92 -15.01
N ALA A 14 3.25 6.22 -14.61
CA ALA A 14 4.25 6.76 -13.70
C ALA A 14 4.96 8.01 -14.29
N ALA A 15 5.17 8.05 -15.62
CA ALA A 15 5.77 9.18 -16.31
C ALA A 15 4.84 10.41 -16.45
N GLN A 16 3.53 10.23 -16.26
CA GLN A 16 2.55 11.32 -16.27
C GLN A 16 2.42 12.04 -14.93
N ILE A 17 2.97 11.48 -13.85
CA ILE A 17 2.96 12.11 -12.52
C ILE A 17 3.71 13.44 -12.59
N GLU A 18 2.99 14.53 -12.35
CA GLU A 18 3.52 15.88 -12.47
C GLU A 18 4.31 16.31 -11.22
N ALA A 19 5.29 17.19 -11.42
CA ALA A 19 5.95 17.85 -10.31
C ALA A 19 4.98 18.79 -9.57
N LEU A 20 5.27 19.04 -8.28
CA LEU A 20 4.50 20.00 -7.49
C LEU A 20 4.49 21.39 -8.12
N ASP A 21 3.38 22.11 -8.02
CA ASP A 21 3.26 23.47 -8.52
C ASP A 21 4.07 24.45 -7.66
N SER A 22 5.27 24.77 -8.15
CA SER A 22 6.19 25.73 -7.52
C SER A 22 5.60 27.12 -7.33
N THR A 23 4.69 27.58 -8.20
CA THR A 23 4.04 28.88 -8.08
C THR A 23 3.06 28.87 -6.91
N ALA A 24 2.20 27.84 -6.82
CA ALA A 24 1.28 27.69 -5.70
C ALA A 24 2.03 27.54 -4.37
N MET A 25 3.14 26.79 -4.35
CA MET A 25 4.00 26.65 -3.18
C MET A 25 4.60 27.98 -2.72
N GLU A 26 5.10 28.81 -3.65
CA GLU A 26 5.69 30.11 -3.30
C GLU A 26 4.63 31.09 -2.79
N GLN A 27 3.45 31.12 -3.41
CA GLN A 27 2.33 31.93 -2.91
C GLN A 27 1.88 31.47 -1.51
N ALA A 28 1.87 30.16 -1.25
CA ALA A 28 1.56 29.63 0.08
C ALA A 28 2.63 30.00 1.11
N ARG A 29 3.92 30.02 0.71
CA ARG A 29 5.03 30.48 1.57
C ARG A 29 4.90 31.96 1.91
N MET A 30 4.71 32.83 0.93
CA MET A 30 4.49 34.26 1.14
C MET A 30 3.30 34.51 2.07
N ARG A 31 2.23 33.72 1.93
CA ARG A 31 1.09 33.76 2.85
C ARG A 31 1.49 33.39 4.28
N GLN A 32 2.28 32.34 4.50
CA GLN A 32 2.72 31.92 5.85
C GLN A 32 3.50 33.01 6.59
N GLU A 33 4.21 33.88 5.87
CA GLU A 33 4.99 34.99 6.44
C GLU A 33 4.13 36.13 6.99
N VAL A 34 2.92 36.33 6.45
CA VAL A 34 2.02 37.43 6.85
C VAL A 34 0.92 37.02 7.83
N LEU A 35 0.85 35.74 8.20
CA LEU A 35 -0.11 35.27 9.20
C LEU A 35 0.25 35.78 10.60
N THR A 36 -0.77 35.96 11.46
CA THR A 36 -0.61 36.41 12.86
C THR A 36 0.03 35.34 13.74
N LYS A 37 1.33 35.10 13.53
CA LYS A 37 2.19 34.18 14.28
C LYS A 37 3.66 34.62 14.10
N PRO A 38 4.57 34.32 15.03
CA PRO A 38 5.99 34.45 14.74
C PRO A 38 6.38 33.57 13.54
N ALA A 39 7.22 34.08 12.64
CA ALA A 39 7.64 33.34 11.45
C ALA A 39 8.25 31.98 11.82
N GLY A 40 7.81 30.91 11.15
CA GLY A 40 8.27 29.54 11.39
C GLY A 40 7.81 28.89 12.69
N SER A 41 7.02 29.56 13.54
CA SER A 41 6.61 29.04 14.85
C SER A 41 5.76 27.78 14.80
N LEU A 42 5.11 27.47 13.67
CA LEU A 42 4.35 26.22 13.49
C LEU A 42 5.17 25.09 12.84
N GLY A 43 6.45 25.34 12.53
CA GLY A 43 7.42 24.34 12.07
C GLY A 43 6.91 23.49 10.90
N ARG A 44 6.81 22.17 11.12
CA ARG A 44 6.40 21.20 10.09
C ARG A 44 5.00 21.45 9.53
N LEU A 45 4.11 22.11 10.27
CA LEU A 45 2.77 22.41 9.79
C LEU A 45 2.79 23.44 8.65
N GLU A 46 3.71 24.40 8.68
CA GLU A 46 3.88 25.37 7.59
C GLU A 46 4.41 24.70 6.34
N ALA A 47 5.43 23.84 6.49
CA ALA A 47 6.00 23.06 5.39
C ALA A 47 4.95 22.13 4.76
N LEU A 48 4.13 21.47 5.57
CA LEU A 48 3.04 20.62 5.08
C LEU A 48 1.99 21.43 4.32
N ALA A 49 1.56 22.60 4.83
CA ALA A 49 0.60 23.45 4.14
C ALA A 49 1.11 23.92 2.77
N ILE A 50 2.40 24.26 2.67
CA ILE A 50 3.06 24.62 1.40
C ILE A 50 3.09 23.41 0.45
N GLN A 51 3.45 22.23 0.94
CA GLN A 51 3.47 21.01 0.11
C GLN A 51 2.07 20.68 -0.43
N ILE A 52 1.03 20.72 0.41
CA ILE A 52 -0.35 20.46 -0.03
C ILE A 52 -0.75 21.48 -1.09
N ALA A 53 -0.39 22.77 -0.93
CA ALA A 53 -0.67 23.77 -1.95
C ALA A 53 -0.06 23.44 -3.32
N GLY A 54 1.16 22.87 -3.32
CA GLY A 54 1.81 22.38 -4.55
C GLY A 54 1.13 21.16 -5.17
N ILE A 55 0.63 20.23 -4.35
CA ILE A 55 -0.11 19.04 -4.81
C ILE A 55 -1.45 19.46 -5.42
N THR A 56 -2.21 20.30 -4.70
CA THR A 56 -3.55 20.71 -5.11
C THR A 56 -3.57 21.86 -6.10
N ARG A 57 -2.41 22.46 -6.39
CA ARG A 57 -2.25 23.70 -7.19
C ARG A 57 -3.11 24.86 -6.67
N GLN A 58 -3.29 24.93 -5.34
CA GLN A 58 -4.14 25.90 -4.67
C GLN A 58 -3.44 26.44 -3.43
N VAL A 59 -3.37 27.75 -3.27
CA VAL A 59 -2.65 28.40 -2.16
C VAL A 59 -3.24 28.07 -0.78
N THR A 60 -4.56 27.91 -0.72
CA THR A 60 -5.31 27.60 0.51
C THR A 60 -6.27 26.44 0.25
N PRO A 61 -5.77 25.21 0.14
CA PRO A 61 -6.59 24.05 -0.18
C PRO A 61 -7.50 23.69 1.00
N VAL A 62 -8.68 23.18 0.68
CA VAL A 62 -9.63 22.62 1.64
C VAL A 62 -9.71 21.11 1.40
N ILE A 63 -9.62 20.31 2.47
CA ILE A 63 -9.67 18.83 2.39
C ILE A 63 -10.86 18.35 3.22
N GLU A 64 -11.98 18.16 2.56
CA GLU A 64 -13.23 17.69 3.17
C GLU A 64 -13.42 16.19 2.97
N ARG A 65 -13.24 15.70 1.74
CA ARG A 65 -13.52 14.31 1.38
C ARG A 65 -12.24 13.47 1.45
N LYS A 66 -12.18 12.60 2.44
CA LYS A 66 -11.04 11.73 2.73
C LYS A 66 -11.43 10.27 2.60
N VAL A 67 -10.53 9.44 2.10
CA VAL A 67 -10.73 7.98 2.02
C VAL A 67 -9.50 7.23 2.54
N VAL A 68 -9.74 6.12 3.22
CA VAL A 68 -8.75 5.10 3.54
C VAL A 68 -9.05 3.89 2.66
N ILE A 69 -8.12 3.52 1.79
CA ILE A 69 -8.25 2.31 0.96
C ILE A 69 -7.40 1.21 1.59
N VAL A 70 -8.04 0.11 1.99
CA VAL A 70 -7.38 -1.06 2.59
C VAL A 70 -7.38 -2.20 1.58
N MET A 71 -6.19 -2.60 1.14
CA MET A 71 -6.00 -3.76 0.27
C MET A 71 -5.80 -5.03 1.11
N ALA A 72 -6.59 -6.07 0.85
CA ALA A 72 -6.51 -7.33 1.57
C ALA A 72 -6.04 -8.48 0.68
N GLY A 73 -5.04 -9.22 1.16
CA GLY A 73 -4.41 -10.34 0.44
C GLY A 73 -3.67 -11.29 1.37
N ASP A 74 -3.78 -12.59 1.12
CA ASP A 74 -3.06 -13.62 1.86
C ASP A 74 -1.72 -13.97 1.23
N HIS A 75 -0.78 -14.47 2.04
CA HIS A 75 0.57 -14.80 1.60
C HIS A 75 0.90 -16.28 1.70
N GLY A 76 1.36 -16.89 0.60
CA GLY A 76 1.78 -18.30 0.58
C GLY A 76 2.99 -18.59 1.48
N VAL A 77 3.84 -17.59 1.75
CA VAL A 77 5.00 -17.75 2.65
C VAL A 77 4.62 -18.06 4.10
N THR A 78 3.35 -17.87 4.48
CA THR A 78 2.85 -18.25 5.81
C THR A 78 2.99 -19.74 6.10
N ALA A 79 3.03 -20.60 5.06
CA ALA A 79 3.32 -22.02 5.19
C ALA A 79 4.70 -22.31 5.83
N GLU A 80 5.61 -21.33 5.83
CA GLU A 80 6.93 -21.44 6.44
C GLU A 80 6.95 -21.05 7.93
N GLY A 81 5.80 -20.71 8.55
CA GLY A 81 5.76 -20.36 9.97
C GLY A 81 6.37 -18.99 10.31
N VAL A 82 6.24 -18.02 9.40
CA VAL A 82 6.78 -16.65 9.56
C VAL A 82 5.85 -15.67 10.30
N SER A 83 4.75 -16.15 10.88
CA SER A 83 3.75 -15.36 11.58
C SER A 83 3.26 -16.09 12.83
N ALA A 84 2.98 -15.34 13.89
CA ALA A 84 2.34 -15.87 15.11
C ALA A 84 0.85 -16.23 14.92
N TYR A 85 0.21 -15.68 13.88
CA TYR A 85 -1.21 -15.88 13.60
C TYR A 85 -1.40 -16.78 12.37
N PRO A 86 -2.47 -17.61 12.34
CA PRO A 86 -2.84 -18.40 11.18
C PRO A 86 -3.40 -17.50 10.05
N SER A 87 -3.27 -17.94 8.81
CA SER A 87 -3.74 -17.19 7.61
C SER A 87 -5.23 -16.84 7.65
N ALA A 88 -6.06 -17.68 8.27
CA ALA A 88 -7.49 -17.44 8.45
C ALA A 88 -7.84 -16.10 9.14
N VAL A 89 -6.89 -15.48 9.86
CA VAL A 89 -7.08 -14.18 10.51
C VAL A 89 -7.27 -13.06 9.48
N THR A 90 -6.74 -13.17 8.26
CA THR A 90 -6.94 -12.17 7.19
C THR A 90 -8.44 -11.97 6.91
N ALA A 91 -9.15 -13.06 6.60
CA ALA A 91 -10.60 -13.02 6.34
C ALA A 91 -11.41 -12.52 7.55
N GLN A 92 -11.04 -12.94 8.77
CA GLN A 92 -11.69 -12.47 9.99
C GLN A 92 -11.55 -10.96 10.18
N MET A 93 -10.36 -10.41 9.91
CA MET A 93 -10.13 -8.97 9.97
C MET A 93 -10.86 -8.22 8.87
N VAL A 94 -10.96 -8.77 7.66
CA VAL A 94 -11.78 -8.18 6.59
C VAL A 94 -13.24 -8.08 7.02
N HIS A 95 -13.81 -9.15 7.59
CA HIS A 95 -15.14 -9.07 8.18
C HIS A 95 -15.22 -8.02 9.29
N ASN A 96 -14.21 -7.92 10.17
CA ASN A 96 -14.20 -6.91 11.22
C ASN A 96 -14.18 -5.46 10.66
N PHE A 97 -13.45 -5.22 9.56
CA PHE A 97 -13.46 -3.94 8.87
C PHE A 97 -14.83 -3.60 8.30
N LEU A 98 -15.47 -4.57 7.63
CA LEU A 98 -16.80 -4.41 7.02
C LEU A 98 -17.88 -4.13 8.08
N HIS A 99 -17.76 -4.73 9.27
CA HIS A 99 -18.67 -4.46 10.41
C HIS A 99 -18.28 -3.19 11.20
N GLY A 100 -17.24 -2.45 10.80
CA GLY A 100 -16.85 -1.20 11.44
C GLY A 100 -16.15 -1.34 12.79
N GLY A 101 -15.70 -2.56 13.14
CA GLY A 101 -15.19 -2.92 14.46
C GLY A 101 -13.67 -2.83 14.64
N ALA A 102 -12.91 -2.55 13.58
CA ALA A 102 -11.46 -2.44 13.70
C ALA A 102 -10.98 -1.03 14.10
N ALA A 103 -9.73 -0.94 14.53
CA ALA A 103 -9.10 0.32 14.92
C ALA A 103 -9.12 1.37 13.79
N ILE A 104 -8.88 0.96 12.54
CA ILE A 104 -8.93 1.88 11.40
C ILE A 104 -10.33 2.47 11.19
N ASN A 105 -11.41 1.71 11.45
CA ASN A 105 -12.77 2.25 11.38
C ASN A 105 -12.99 3.33 12.44
N ALA A 106 -12.49 3.13 13.66
CA ALA A 106 -12.59 4.12 14.72
C ALA A 106 -11.81 5.40 14.39
N LEU A 107 -10.57 5.27 13.91
CA LEU A 107 -9.73 6.40 13.53
C LEU A 107 -10.29 7.14 12.31
N ALA A 108 -10.78 6.42 11.31
CA ALA A 108 -11.38 7.00 10.12
C ALA A 108 -12.67 7.78 10.46
N ARG A 109 -13.53 7.27 11.35
CA ARG A 109 -14.69 8.03 11.85
C ARG A 109 -14.29 9.34 12.51
N GLN A 110 -13.26 9.31 13.36
CA GLN A 110 -12.75 10.52 14.01
C GLN A 110 -12.18 11.51 12.99
N ALA A 111 -11.47 11.01 11.98
CA ALA A 111 -10.91 11.79 10.89
C ALA A 111 -11.94 12.18 9.82
N LYS A 112 -13.22 11.75 9.94
CA LYS A 112 -14.26 11.91 8.92
C LYS A 112 -13.82 11.40 7.54
N ALA A 113 -13.16 10.25 7.52
CA ALA A 113 -12.72 9.55 6.33
C ALA A 113 -13.59 8.31 6.07
N LYS A 114 -13.92 8.07 4.81
CA LYS A 114 -14.53 6.81 4.36
C LYS A 114 -13.48 5.70 4.43
N VAL A 115 -13.87 4.48 4.78
CA VAL A 115 -13.01 3.30 4.65
C VAL A 115 -13.54 2.45 3.50
N VAL A 116 -12.67 2.10 2.57
CA VAL A 116 -12.95 1.21 1.43
C VAL A 116 -12.08 -0.03 1.58
N ILE A 117 -12.71 -1.20 1.66
CA ILE A 117 -12.01 -2.48 1.76
C ILE A 117 -12.02 -3.14 0.39
N VAL A 118 -10.84 -3.56 -0.06
CA VAL A 118 -10.65 -4.21 -1.35
C VAL A 118 -10.08 -5.60 -1.11
N ASP A 119 -10.79 -6.62 -1.54
CA ASP A 119 -10.27 -7.98 -1.59
C ASP A 119 -9.57 -8.17 -2.93
N VAL A 120 -8.24 -8.17 -2.91
CA VAL A 120 -7.40 -8.40 -4.09
C VAL A 120 -6.77 -9.80 -4.07
N GLY A 121 -6.75 -10.47 -2.92
CA GLY A 121 -6.12 -11.77 -2.81
C GLY A 121 -6.38 -12.55 -1.53
N VAL A 122 -7.52 -12.37 -0.84
CA VAL A 122 -7.80 -13.17 0.36
C VAL A 122 -8.01 -14.64 -0.03
N ALA A 123 -7.39 -15.57 0.70
CA ALA A 123 -7.40 -17.00 0.39
C ALA A 123 -8.75 -17.70 0.67
N THR A 124 -9.71 -16.95 1.19
CA THR A 124 -11.10 -17.38 1.39
C THR A 124 -12.03 -16.54 0.53
N GLU A 125 -13.11 -17.14 0.07
CA GLU A 125 -14.16 -16.41 -0.64
C GLU A 125 -14.90 -15.46 0.31
N LEU A 126 -15.04 -14.22 -0.11
CA LEU A 126 -15.69 -13.17 0.66
C LEU A 126 -16.74 -12.51 -0.23
N HIS A 127 -17.94 -12.30 0.32
CA HIS A 127 -19.00 -11.57 -0.36
C HIS A 127 -19.61 -10.53 0.57
N SER A 128 -19.72 -9.31 0.09
CA SER A 128 -20.41 -8.23 0.79
C SER A 128 -20.69 -7.07 -0.17
N PRO A 129 -21.86 -6.41 -0.07
CA PRO A 129 -22.11 -5.19 -0.84
C PRO A 129 -21.14 -4.05 -0.50
N ASP A 130 -20.51 -4.09 0.68
CA ASP A 130 -19.54 -3.09 1.15
C ASP A 130 -18.08 -3.47 0.87
N LEU A 131 -17.84 -4.61 0.21
CA LEU A 131 -16.52 -5.08 -0.20
C LEU A 131 -16.30 -4.77 -1.69
N VAL A 132 -15.15 -4.18 -2.01
CA VAL A 132 -14.71 -4.08 -3.40
C VAL A 132 -14.07 -5.42 -3.78
N GLU A 133 -14.83 -6.26 -4.48
CA GLU A 133 -14.39 -7.56 -4.95
C GLU A 133 -13.51 -7.40 -6.21
N ARG A 134 -12.19 -7.63 -6.04
CA ARG A 134 -11.15 -7.56 -7.09
C ARG A 134 -10.16 -8.73 -6.96
N LYS A 135 -10.63 -9.87 -6.46
CA LYS A 135 -9.78 -11.02 -6.14
C LYS A 135 -9.06 -11.51 -7.39
N VAL A 136 -7.73 -11.45 -7.36
CA VAL A 136 -6.84 -11.90 -8.44
C VAL A 136 -6.49 -13.38 -8.28
N ALA A 137 -6.25 -13.81 -7.04
CA ALA A 137 -5.97 -15.19 -6.68
C ALA A 137 -6.35 -15.45 -5.21
N TYR A 138 -6.33 -16.72 -4.79
CA TYR A 138 -6.51 -17.11 -3.39
C TYR A 138 -5.18 -17.04 -2.65
N GLY A 139 -4.69 -15.82 -2.42
CA GLY A 139 -3.37 -15.54 -1.88
C GLY A 139 -2.24 -15.66 -2.90
N THR A 140 -1.07 -15.15 -2.54
CA THR A 140 0.18 -15.36 -3.31
C THR A 140 0.69 -16.78 -3.16
N ALA A 141 1.51 -17.22 -4.11
CA ALA A 141 2.33 -18.40 -3.96
C ALA A 141 3.43 -18.20 -2.89
N ASN A 142 4.03 -19.30 -2.44
CA ASN A 142 5.09 -19.25 -1.44
C ASN A 142 6.41 -18.76 -2.06
N MET A 143 6.75 -17.50 -1.78
CA MET A 143 7.96 -16.87 -2.32
C MET A 143 9.27 -17.59 -1.93
N ALA A 144 9.26 -18.44 -0.90
CA ALA A 144 10.45 -19.16 -0.47
C ALA A 144 10.83 -20.34 -1.37
N ILE A 145 9.95 -20.75 -2.31
CA ILE A 145 10.15 -21.86 -3.25
C ILE A 145 9.95 -21.48 -4.73
N GLY A 146 9.57 -20.23 -5.01
CA GLY A 146 9.31 -19.70 -6.35
C GLY A 146 8.79 -18.26 -6.27
N PRO A 147 8.31 -17.64 -7.35
CA PRO A 147 7.79 -16.27 -7.30
C PRO A 147 6.46 -16.19 -6.55
N ALA A 148 6.21 -15.06 -5.88
CA ALA A 148 4.96 -14.80 -5.14
C ALA A 148 3.74 -14.75 -6.07
N MET A 149 3.87 -14.20 -7.28
CA MET A 149 2.80 -14.09 -8.25
C MET A 149 3.33 -14.08 -9.69
N THR A 150 2.47 -14.35 -10.66
CA THR A 150 2.79 -14.15 -12.07
C THR A 150 2.75 -12.67 -12.45
N GLN A 151 3.35 -12.31 -13.59
CA GLN A 151 3.23 -10.95 -14.13
C GLN A 151 1.76 -10.56 -14.35
N GLU A 152 0.93 -11.46 -14.88
CA GLU A 152 -0.49 -11.21 -15.11
C GLU A 152 -1.23 -10.90 -13.79
N GLN A 153 -0.93 -11.66 -12.74
CA GLN A 153 -1.51 -11.43 -11.42
C GLN A 153 -1.06 -10.09 -10.82
N MET A 154 0.23 -9.75 -10.95
CA MET A 154 0.76 -8.46 -10.52
C MET A 154 0.04 -7.30 -11.24
N LEU A 155 -0.08 -7.36 -12.56
CA LEU A 155 -0.73 -6.31 -13.35
C LEU A 155 -2.22 -6.19 -13.01
N ALA A 156 -2.92 -7.32 -12.81
CA ALA A 156 -4.30 -7.33 -12.36
C ALA A 156 -4.48 -6.70 -10.97
N ALA A 157 -3.57 -6.97 -10.03
CA ALA A 157 -3.60 -6.38 -8.70
C ALA A 157 -3.33 -4.86 -8.73
N ILE A 158 -2.35 -4.41 -9.52
CA ILE A 158 -2.09 -2.98 -9.74
C ILE A 158 -3.33 -2.31 -10.36
N SER A 159 -3.95 -2.93 -11.37
CA SER A 159 -5.19 -2.44 -11.98
C SER A 159 -6.31 -2.28 -10.94
N ALA A 160 -6.47 -3.25 -10.03
CA ALA A 160 -7.46 -3.16 -8.97
C ALA A 160 -7.26 -1.92 -8.08
N GLY A 161 -6.00 -1.56 -7.80
CA GLY A 161 -5.65 -0.34 -7.09
C GLY A 161 -6.02 0.93 -7.82
N ILE A 162 -5.63 1.02 -9.11
CA ILE A 162 -5.93 2.14 -10.00
C ILE A 162 -7.45 2.34 -10.08
N ASP A 163 -8.18 1.30 -10.49
CA ASP A 163 -9.64 1.33 -10.64
C ASP A 163 -10.34 1.75 -9.35
N THR A 164 -9.84 1.28 -8.19
CA THR A 164 -10.43 1.62 -6.89
C THR A 164 -10.28 3.10 -6.61
N LEU A 165 -9.08 3.66 -6.79
CA LEU A 165 -8.85 5.08 -6.52
C LEU A 165 -9.60 5.96 -7.52
N GLU A 166 -9.59 5.64 -8.81
CA GLU A 166 -10.33 6.37 -9.84
C GLU A 166 -11.84 6.42 -9.52
N ALA A 167 -12.41 5.30 -9.08
CA ALA A 167 -13.81 5.25 -8.65
C ALA A 167 -14.09 6.16 -7.44
N GLN A 168 -13.11 6.34 -6.53
CA GLN A 168 -13.24 7.31 -5.43
C GLN A 168 -12.99 8.76 -5.89
N ALA A 169 -12.08 8.97 -6.86
CA ALA A 169 -11.81 10.28 -7.45
C ALA A 169 -13.06 10.86 -8.14
N LEU A 170 -13.86 10.01 -8.80
CA LEU A 170 -15.17 10.39 -9.35
C LEU A 170 -16.19 10.83 -8.27
N GLN A 171 -15.99 10.41 -7.01
CA GLN A 171 -16.75 10.89 -5.84
C GLN A 171 -16.15 12.16 -5.23
N GLY A 172 -15.11 12.71 -5.85
CA GLY A 172 -14.45 13.96 -5.47
C GLY A 172 -13.54 13.84 -4.26
N ILE A 173 -13.00 12.67 -3.92
CA ILE A 173 -12.03 12.56 -2.82
C ILE A 173 -10.81 13.47 -3.06
N GLU A 174 -10.31 14.09 -1.99
CA GLU A 174 -9.22 15.08 -2.02
C GLU A 174 -7.98 14.56 -1.30
N LEU A 175 -8.14 13.53 -0.47
CA LEU A 175 -7.06 12.88 0.25
C LEU A 175 -7.33 11.39 0.36
N VAL A 176 -6.33 10.60 -0.02
CA VAL A 176 -6.30 9.16 0.18
C VAL A 176 -5.23 8.81 1.21
N ALA A 177 -5.60 7.91 2.12
CA ALA A 177 -4.65 7.15 2.94
C ALA A 177 -4.71 5.69 2.49
N THR A 178 -3.56 5.03 2.48
CA THR A 178 -3.46 3.62 2.13
C THR A 178 -3.32 2.78 3.39
N GLY A 179 -3.85 1.56 3.32
CA GLY A 179 -3.69 0.53 4.33
C GLY A 179 -3.71 -0.84 3.68
N GLU A 180 -3.31 -1.84 4.44
CA GLU A 180 -3.26 -3.21 3.97
C GLU A 180 -3.66 -4.18 5.08
N MET A 181 -3.99 -5.41 4.68
CA MET A 181 -4.27 -6.50 5.60
C MET A 181 -3.89 -7.82 4.94
N GLY A 182 -2.95 -8.53 5.56
CA GLY A 182 -2.56 -9.87 5.10
C GLY A 182 -1.67 -10.58 6.08
N ILE A 183 -2.02 -11.78 6.52
CA ILE A 183 -1.07 -12.56 7.32
C ILE A 183 0.14 -12.94 6.43
N GLY A 184 1.34 -12.60 6.90
CA GLY A 184 2.60 -12.79 6.18
C GLY A 184 3.10 -11.58 5.40
N ASN A 185 2.29 -10.52 5.26
CA ASN A 185 2.62 -9.27 4.55
C ASN A 185 3.96 -8.64 4.97
N THR A 186 4.30 -8.61 6.26
CA THR A 186 5.55 -8.04 6.77
C THR A 186 6.78 -8.84 6.33
N THR A 187 6.61 -10.12 5.99
CA THR A 187 7.68 -10.94 5.40
C THR A 187 7.94 -10.48 3.96
N ALA A 188 6.89 -10.29 3.16
CA ALA A 188 6.99 -9.75 1.80
C ALA A 188 7.54 -8.31 1.79
N ALA A 189 7.06 -7.44 2.69
CA ALA A 189 7.54 -6.07 2.83
C ALA A 189 9.04 -6.01 3.17
N SER A 190 9.52 -6.85 4.08
CA SER A 190 10.95 -6.95 4.42
C SER A 190 11.76 -7.50 3.24
N ALA A 191 11.23 -8.46 2.47
CA ALA A 191 11.89 -8.98 1.27
C ALA A 191 12.03 -7.92 0.17
N ILE A 192 10.96 -7.17 -0.13
CA ILE A 192 10.99 -6.03 -1.06
C ILE A 192 12.01 -5.00 -0.60
N THR A 193 11.98 -4.64 0.70
CA THR A 193 12.88 -3.63 1.26
C THR A 193 14.35 -4.06 1.15
N ALA A 194 14.67 -5.31 1.50
CA ALA A 194 16.01 -5.86 1.37
C ALA A 194 16.48 -5.89 -0.10
N ALA A 195 15.60 -6.29 -1.03
CA ALA A 195 15.90 -6.34 -2.45
C ALA A 195 16.16 -4.95 -3.05
N ILE A 196 15.29 -3.97 -2.79
CA ILE A 196 15.42 -2.62 -3.37
C ILE A 196 16.60 -1.87 -2.76
N LEU A 197 16.75 -1.90 -1.44
CA LEU A 197 17.80 -1.14 -0.75
C LEU A 197 19.15 -1.86 -0.72
N GLN A 198 19.21 -3.12 -1.18
CA GLN A 198 20.41 -3.95 -1.13
C GLN A 198 21.01 -4.04 0.29
N LEU A 199 20.12 -4.13 1.29
CA LEU A 199 20.48 -4.22 2.71
C LEU A 199 20.36 -5.65 3.23
N PRO A 200 21.15 -6.02 4.26
CA PRO A 200 20.97 -7.30 4.93
C PRO A 200 19.55 -7.47 5.46
N VAL A 201 18.94 -8.64 5.21
CA VAL A 201 17.57 -8.96 5.60
C VAL A 201 17.31 -8.71 7.09
N ALA A 202 18.28 -9.06 7.94
CA ALA A 202 18.20 -8.86 9.39
C ALA A 202 18.04 -7.39 9.81
N GLN A 203 18.49 -6.42 9.00
CA GLN A 203 18.35 -4.98 9.32
C GLN A 203 16.96 -4.44 9.02
N VAL A 204 16.21 -5.10 8.12
CA VAL A 204 14.91 -4.63 7.63
C VAL A 204 13.77 -5.57 8.01
N THR A 205 14.05 -6.58 8.84
CA THR A 205 13.05 -7.55 9.32
C THR A 205 12.72 -7.29 10.78
N GLY A 206 11.46 -6.93 11.04
CA GLY A 206 10.93 -6.75 12.39
C GLY A 206 10.09 -7.95 12.86
N ARG A 207 9.72 -7.90 14.15
CA ARG A 207 8.89 -8.91 14.81
C ARG A 207 7.45 -8.98 14.32
N GLY A 208 6.97 -7.97 13.58
CA GLY A 208 5.60 -7.91 13.08
C GLY A 208 4.58 -8.14 14.19
N THR A 209 3.89 -9.28 14.13
CA THR A 209 2.81 -9.71 15.03
C THR A 209 3.26 -10.11 16.44
N GLY A 210 4.49 -9.79 16.84
CA GLY A 210 5.02 -10.06 18.18
C GLY A 210 5.89 -11.31 18.29
N LEU A 211 6.56 -11.70 17.20
CA LEU A 211 7.45 -12.88 17.17
C LEU A 211 8.58 -12.81 18.23
N ASP A 212 8.93 -13.96 18.80
CA ASP A 212 10.12 -14.11 19.64
C ASP A 212 11.44 -14.11 18.83
N ASP A 213 12.58 -14.27 19.51
CA ASP A 213 13.91 -14.20 18.88
C ASP A 213 14.17 -15.36 17.91
N GLU A 214 13.70 -16.56 18.24
CA GLU A 214 13.88 -17.74 17.40
C GLU A 214 13.03 -17.63 16.14
N GLN A 215 11.78 -17.20 16.30
CA GLN A 215 10.85 -16.94 15.20
C GLN A 215 11.33 -15.79 14.30
N LEU A 216 11.91 -14.73 14.87
CA LEU A 216 12.50 -13.65 14.09
C LEU A 216 13.69 -14.15 13.26
N ALA A 217 14.61 -14.89 13.89
CA ALA A 217 15.75 -15.48 13.19
C ALA A 217 15.30 -16.45 12.08
N HIS A 218 14.22 -17.21 12.31
CA HIS A 218 13.60 -18.07 11.31
C HIS A 218 13.02 -17.26 10.14
N LYS A 219 12.25 -16.21 10.43
CA LYS A 219 11.70 -15.32 9.41
C LYS A 219 12.80 -14.70 8.53
N VAL A 220 13.91 -14.26 9.12
CA VAL A 220 15.08 -13.76 8.38
C VAL A 220 15.61 -14.81 7.40
N ARG A 221 15.83 -16.06 7.85
CA ARG A 221 16.30 -17.14 6.97
C ARG A 221 15.34 -17.43 5.81
N ILE A 222 14.03 -17.36 6.06
CA ILE A 222 13.01 -17.58 5.03
C ILE A 222 13.06 -16.47 3.97
N ILE A 223 13.23 -15.21 4.39
CA ILE A 223 13.37 -14.08 3.46
C ILE A 223 14.67 -14.19 2.64
N GLU A 224 15.80 -14.53 3.28
CA GLU A 224 17.07 -14.77 2.58
C GLU A 224 16.94 -15.88 1.53
N ARG A 225 16.23 -16.97 1.88
CA ARG A 225 15.90 -18.03 0.93
C ARG A 225 15.04 -17.54 -0.22
N ALA A 226 13.98 -16.76 0.05
CA ALA A 226 13.11 -16.22 -0.99
C ALA A 226 13.88 -15.33 -1.98
N LEU A 227 14.80 -14.48 -1.49
CA LEU A 227 15.66 -13.64 -2.34
C LEU A 227 16.62 -14.49 -3.18
N THR A 228 17.22 -15.52 -2.59
CA THR A 228 18.14 -16.42 -3.29
C THR A 228 17.42 -17.24 -4.37
N THR A 229 16.23 -17.76 -4.07
CA THR A 229 15.44 -18.58 -4.99
C THR A 229 14.96 -17.77 -6.19
N ASN A 230 14.54 -16.53 -5.97
CA ASN A 230 13.89 -15.72 -7.02
C ASN A 230 14.84 -14.78 -7.76
N MET A 231 15.96 -14.39 -7.14
CA MET A 231 16.91 -13.41 -7.67
C MET A 231 16.18 -12.18 -8.27
N PRO A 232 15.43 -11.41 -7.45
CA PRO A 232 14.74 -10.23 -7.95
C PRO A 232 15.74 -9.14 -8.37
N ASP A 233 15.48 -8.49 -9.50
CA ASP A 233 16.30 -7.38 -9.99
C ASP A 233 15.93 -6.08 -9.27
N ALA A 234 16.85 -5.58 -8.46
CA ALA A 234 16.66 -4.35 -7.68
C ALA A 234 16.38 -3.10 -8.53
N HIS A 235 16.78 -3.10 -9.81
CA HIS A 235 16.52 -1.99 -10.74
C HIS A 235 15.19 -2.11 -11.47
N ASN A 236 14.47 -3.23 -11.27
CA ASN A 236 13.14 -3.46 -11.81
C ASN A 236 12.15 -3.68 -10.66
N PRO A 237 11.54 -2.61 -10.12
CA PRO A 237 10.59 -2.72 -9.01
C PRO A 237 9.40 -3.65 -9.27
N LEU A 238 8.98 -3.80 -10.53
CA LEU A 238 7.91 -4.72 -10.90
C LEU A 238 8.37 -6.19 -10.83
N ASP A 239 9.62 -6.49 -11.21
CA ASP A 239 10.21 -7.83 -11.00
C ASP A 239 10.33 -8.17 -9.51
N VAL A 240 10.78 -7.22 -8.68
CA VAL A 240 10.81 -7.38 -7.21
C VAL A 240 9.42 -7.69 -6.67
N LEU A 241 8.43 -6.89 -7.07
CA LEU A 241 7.04 -7.03 -6.62
C LEU A 241 6.43 -8.37 -7.02
N ALA A 242 6.64 -8.83 -8.25
CA ALA A 242 6.14 -10.12 -8.72
C ALA A 242 6.79 -11.31 -8.00
N LYS A 243 8.10 -11.22 -7.72
CA LYS A 243 8.86 -12.32 -7.12
C LYS A 243 8.70 -12.46 -5.62
N VAL A 244 8.73 -11.36 -4.87
CA VAL A 244 8.78 -11.40 -3.40
C VAL A 244 7.77 -10.46 -2.72
N GLY A 245 6.78 -9.97 -3.45
CA GLY A 245 5.74 -9.09 -2.94
C GLY A 245 4.43 -9.78 -2.55
N GLY A 246 3.37 -8.97 -2.51
CA GLY A 246 2.00 -9.35 -2.14
C GLY A 246 0.98 -8.74 -3.11
N LEU A 247 -0.15 -9.41 -3.34
CA LEU A 247 -1.21 -8.88 -4.20
C LEU A 247 -1.76 -7.56 -3.65
N GLU A 248 -1.89 -7.45 -2.34
CA GLU A 248 -2.27 -6.24 -1.63
C GLU A 248 -1.24 -5.12 -1.72
N ILE A 249 0.06 -5.46 -1.69
CA ILE A 249 1.14 -4.49 -1.94
C ILE A 249 1.07 -3.99 -3.38
N ALA A 250 0.84 -4.87 -4.35
CA ALA A 250 0.66 -4.50 -5.76
C ALA A 250 -0.58 -3.61 -5.96
N GLY A 251 -1.69 -3.91 -5.28
CA GLY A 251 -2.86 -3.04 -5.22
C GLY A 251 -2.54 -1.66 -4.65
N LEU A 252 -1.73 -1.57 -3.60
CA LEU A 252 -1.29 -0.28 -3.05
C LEU A 252 -0.42 0.51 -4.03
N VAL A 253 0.46 -0.15 -4.80
CA VAL A 253 1.21 0.51 -5.87
C VAL A 253 0.24 1.13 -6.88
N GLY A 254 -0.81 0.42 -7.28
CA GLY A 254 -1.85 0.95 -8.15
C GLY A 254 -2.58 2.18 -7.60
N VAL A 255 -2.95 2.15 -6.31
CA VAL A 255 -3.54 3.32 -5.63
C VAL A 255 -2.59 4.50 -5.66
N LEU A 256 -1.30 4.30 -5.38
CA LEU A 256 -0.32 5.39 -5.35
C LEU A 256 -0.02 5.96 -6.73
N LEU A 257 0.03 5.11 -7.77
CA LEU A 257 0.21 5.54 -9.15
C LEU A 257 -0.97 6.40 -9.63
N ALA A 258 -2.21 6.02 -9.31
CA ALA A 258 -3.39 6.79 -9.68
C ALA A 258 -3.58 8.07 -8.84
N ALA A 259 -2.86 8.22 -7.73
CA ALA A 259 -2.92 9.40 -6.87
C ALA A 259 -1.94 10.51 -7.27
N GLY A 260 -0.86 10.15 -7.98
CA GLY A 260 0.17 11.07 -8.46
C GLY A 260 -0.24 11.76 -9.75
#